data_AF-A0A7C2Q1H1-F1
#
_entry.id   AF-A0A7C2Q1H1-F1
#
_cell.length_a   1.000
_cell.length_b   1.000
_cell.length_c   1.000
_cell.angle_alpha   90.00
_cell.angle_beta   90.00
_cell.angle_gamma   90.00
#
_symmetry.space_group_name_H-M   'P 1'
#
loop_
_entity.id
_entity.type
_entity.pdbx_description
1 polymer ?
#
loop_
_entity_poly.entity_id
_entity_poly.type
_entity_poly.pdbx_seq_one_letter_code
_entity_poly.pdbx_strand_id
1 'polypeptide(L)' 'MAARDIEQRYSDAFAELGPGAAQEFKYMLDCIDSFLDLLANPEIDFRVKLADYAKIRNNVLEFCQFYAKFL' A
#
# COMPACT_ATOMS: atom_id res chain seq x y z
N MET A 1 -21.78 -3.15 -4.53
CA MET A 1 -21.06 -1.90 -4.85
C MET A 1 -20.28 -2.13 -6.13
N ALA A 2 -20.44 -1.28 -7.14
CA ALA A 2 -19.74 -1.45 -8.42
C ALA A 2 -18.30 -0.90 -8.29
N ALA A 3 -17.32 -1.45 -9.03
CA ALA A 3 -15.92 -1.02 -8.94
C ALA A 3 -15.73 0.50 -9.15
N ARG A 4 -16.52 1.10 -10.06
CA ARG A 4 -16.52 2.56 -10.31
C ARG A 4 -16.90 3.41 -9.10
N ASP A 5 -17.73 2.85 -8.21
CA ASP A 5 -18.20 3.54 -7.01
C ASP A 5 -17.08 3.64 -5.97
N ILE A 6 -16.23 2.61 -5.90
CA ILE A 6 -15.04 2.58 -5.04
C ILE A 6 -13.97 3.52 -5.59
N GLU A 7 -13.71 3.48 -6.91
CA GLU A 7 -12.75 4.39 -7.56
C GLU A 7 -13.11 5.85 -7.31
N GLN A 8 -14.39 6.22 -7.45
CA GLN A 8 -14.84 7.58 -7.20
C GLN A 8 -14.63 8.00 -5.74
N ARG A 9 -15.00 7.16 -4.77
CA ARG A 9 -14.81 7.47 -3.34
C ARG A 9 -13.34 7.66 -2.97
N TYR A 10 -12.44 6.86 -3.54
CA TYR A 10 -11.00 7.06 -3.38
C TYR A 10 -10.53 8.36 -4.04
N SER A 11 -10.98 8.63 -5.27
CA SER A 11 -10.66 9.88 -5.97
C SER A 11 -11.06 11.11 -5.15
N ASP A 12 -12.26 11.10 -4.58
CA ASP A 12 -12.77 12.19 -3.73
C ASP A 12 -11.94 12.32 -2.44
N ALA A 13 -11.58 11.20 -1.81
CA ALA A 13 -10.71 11.20 -0.63
C ALA A 13 -9.33 11.79 -0.92
N PHE A 14 -8.71 11.46 -2.06
CA PHE A 14 -7.43 12.06 -2.46
C PHE A 14 -7.56 13.55 -2.79
N ALA A 15 -8.69 13.99 -3.33
CA ALA A 15 -8.96 15.41 -3.56
C ALA A 15 -9.09 16.19 -2.23
N GLU A 16 -9.68 15.59 -1.20
CA GLU A 16 -9.81 16.17 0.15
C GLU A 16 -8.48 16.20 0.92
N LEU A 17 -7.73 15.10 0.89
CA LEU A 17 -6.45 14.98 1.60
C LEU A 17 -5.30 15.75 0.93
N GLY A 18 -5.46 16.08 -0.35
CA GLY A 18 -4.49 16.82 -1.13
C GLY A 18 -3.33 15.96 -1.67
N PRO A 19 -2.39 16.59 -2.40
CA PRO A 19 -1.37 15.89 -3.19
C PRO A 19 -0.38 15.04 -2.36
N GLY A 20 -0.21 15.35 -1.07
CA GLY A 20 0.64 14.57 -0.17
C GLY A 20 0.14 13.12 0.01
N ALA A 21 -1.17 12.93 0.12
CA ALA A 21 -1.77 11.62 0.34
C ALA A 21 -1.62 10.70 -0.88
N ALA A 22 -1.73 11.25 -2.10
CA ALA A 22 -1.47 10.50 -3.32
C ALA A 22 -0.01 10.06 -3.43
N GLN A 23 0.93 10.91 -2.99
CA GLN A 23 2.36 10.58 -2.95
C GLN A 23 2.67 9.50 -1.91
N GLU A 24 2.05 9.55 -0.73
CA GLU A 24 2.16 8.51 0.29
C GLU A 24 1.58 7.17 -0.18
N PHE A 25 0.43 7.20 -0.87
CA PHE A 25 -0.14 6.00 -1.46
C PHE A 25 0.77 5.39 -2.54
N LYS A 26 1.33 6.23 -3.42
CA LYS A 26 2.31 5.78 -4.41
C LYS A 26 3.52 5.13 -3.74
N TYR A 27 4.07 5.77 -2.71
CA TYR A 27 5.19 5.22 -1.95
C TYR A 27 4.88 3.83 -1.38
N MET A 28 3.65 3.60 -0.90
CA MET A 28 3.22 2.28 -0.46
C MET A 28 3.24 1.24 -1.58
N LEU A 29 2.72 1.58 -2.76
CA LEU A 29 2.73 0.67 -3.91
C LEU A 29 4.16 0.34 -4.32
N ASP A 30 5.05 1.33 -4.38
CA ASP A 30 6.46 1.15 -4.70
C ASP A 30 7.16 0.22 -3.67
N CYS A 31 6.81 0.32 -2.38
CA CYS A 31 7.30 -0.58 -1.34
C CYS A 31 6.80 -2.02 -1.50
N ILE A 32 5.53 -2.22 -1.86
CA ILE A 32 4.97 -3.55 -2.12
C ILE A 32 5.65 -4.19 -3.33
N ASP A 33 5.82 -3.43 -4.40
CA ASP A 33 6.46 -3.89 -5.63
C ASP A 33 7.91 -4.33 -5.37
N SER A 34 8.67 -3.48 -4.68
CA SER A 34 10.05 -3.80 -4.26
C SER A 34 10.13 -5.07 -3.39
N PHE A 35 9.13 -5.29 -2.54
CA PHE A 35 9.06 -6.49 -1.71
C PHE A 35 8.74 -7.75 -2.54
N LEU A 36 7.90 -7.65 -3.57
CA LEU A 36 7.63 -8.75 -4.49
C LEU A 36 8.88 -9.14 -5.28
N ASP A 37 9.68 -8.17 -5.73
CA ASP A 37 10.98 -8.42 -6.35
C ASP A 37 11.95 -9.12 -5.40
N LEU A 38 12.02 -8.67 -4.15
CA LEU A 38 12.85 -9.28 -3.12
C LEU A 38 12.39 -10.72 -2.79
N LEU A 39 11.08 -10.97 -2.76
CA LEU A 39 10.53 -12.31 -2.59
C LEU A 39 10.92 -13.24 -3.73
N ALA A 40 10.88 -12.75 -4.97
CA ALA A 40 11.22 -13.51 -6.16
C ALA A 40 12.71 -13.85 -6.25
N ASN A 41 13.59 -13.09 -5.59
CA ASN A 41 15.03 -13.33 -5.63
C ASN A 41 15.43 -14.57 -4.79
N PRO A 42 15.93 -15.66 -5.40
CA PRO A 42 16.29 -16.88 -4.68
C PRO A 42 17.59 -16.75 -3.86
N GLU A 43 18.43 -15.76 -4.13
CA GLU A 43 19.71 -15.54 -3.44
C GLU A 43 19.54 -14.85 -2.08
N ILE A 44 18.39 -14.22 -1.84
CA ILE A 44 18.10 -13.52 -0.58
C ILE A 44 17.64 -14.51 0.47
N ASP A 45 18.29 -14.44 1.65
CA ASP A 45 17.95 -15.25 2.80
C ASP A 45 16.48 -15.06 3.24
N PHE A 46 15.80 -16.16 3.53
CA PHE A 46 14.39 -16.16 3.94
C PHE A 46 14.10 -15.26 5.15
N ARG A 47 15.04 -15.10 6.09
CA ARG A 47 14.87 -14.25 7.27
C ARG A 47 14.79 -12.78 6.91
N VAL A 48 15.53 -12.36 5.87
CA VAL A 48 15.46 -10.99 5.34
C VAL A 48 14.08 -10.76 4.71
N LYS A 49 13.60 -11.72 3.90
CA LYS A 49 12.25 -11.67 3.32
C LYS A 49 11.18 -11.58 4.41
N LEU A 50 11.32 -12.35 5.49
CA LEU A 50 10.36 -12.35 6.60
C LEU A 50 10.36 -11.03 7.38
N ALA A 51 11.52 -10.41 7.59
CA ALA A 51 11.62 -9.11 8.24
C ALA A 51 10.95 -8.00 7.41
N ASP A 52 11.21 -7.97 6.10
CA ASP A 52 10.57 -7.03 5.19
C ASP A 52 9.05 -7.28 5.08
N TYR A 53 8.62 -8.54 5.05
CA TYR A 53 7.21 -8.89 5.10
C TYR A 53 6.51 -8.28 6.32
N ALA A 54 7.10 -8.40 7.52
CA ALA A 54 6.51 -7.86 8.74
C ALA A 54 6.35 -6.33 8.67
N LYS A 55 7.32 -5.63 8.08
CA LYS A 55 7.27 -4.19 7.84
C LYS A 55 6.17 -3.82 6.84
N ILE A 56 6.17 -4.45 5.67
CA ILE A 56 5.17 -4.20 4.61
C ILE A 56 3.75 -4.49 5.11
N ARG A 57 3.56 -5.60 5.82
CA ARG A 57 2.26 -5.95 6.41
C ARG A 57 1.74 -4.86 7.33
N ASN A 58 2.59 -4.30 8.21
CA ASN A 58 2.17 -3.26 9.13
C ASN A 58 1.83 -1.95 8.38
N ASN A 59 2.63 -1.56 7.39
CA ASN A 59 2.35 -0.39 6.56
C ASN A 59 1.00 -0.52 5.82
N VAL A 60 0.76 -1.67 5.18
CA VAL A 60 -0.51 -1.94 4.48
C VAL A 60 -1.69 -1.91 5.46
N LEU A 61 -1.54 -2.50 6.64
CA LEU A 61 -2.58 -2.49 7.66
C LEU A 61 -2.94 -1.08 8.12
N GLU A 62 -1.93 -0.24 8.39
CA GLU A 62 -2.11 1.16 8.77
C GLU A 62 -2.81 1.96 7.67
N PHE A 63 -2.42 1.75 6.41
CA PHE A 63 -3.06 2.41 5.27
C PHE A 63 -4.50 1.95 5.05
N CYS A 64 -4.76 0.65 5.10
CA CYS A 64 -6.13 0.13 5.02
C CYS A 64 -7.00 0.72 6.13
N GLN A 65 -6.49 0.84 7.35
CA GLN A 65 -7.22 1.48 8.46
C GLN A 65 -7.46 2.96 8.20
N PHE A 66 -6.46 3.70 7.74
CA PHE A 66 -6.58 5.12 7.45
C PHE A 66 -7.61 5.39 6.35
N TYR A 67 -7.61 4.60 5.27
CA TYR A 67 -8.50 4.81 4.12
C TYR A 67 -9.87 4.13 4.27
N ALA A 68 -10.05 3.19 5.19
CA ALA A 68 -11.33 2.57 5.48
C ALA A 68 -12.42 3.59 5.87
N LYS A 69 -12.03 4.75 6.40
CA LYS A 69 -12.97 5.84 6.72
C LYS A 69 -13.63 6.49 5.49
N PHE A 70 -13.09 6.27 4.30
CA PHE A 70 -13.62 6.78 3.03
C PHE A 70 -14.41 5.69 2.26
N LEU A 71 -14.33 4.43 2.71
CA LEU A 71 -15.11 3.28 2.25
C LEU A 71 -16.39 3.07 3.06
#